data_AF-A0A235ISY2-F1
#
_entry.id   AF-A0A235ISY2-F1
#
_cell.length_a   1.000
_cell.length_b   1.000
_cell.length_c   1.000
_cell.angle_alpha   90.00
_cell.angle_beta   90.00
_cell.angle_gamma   90.00
#
_symmetry.space_group_name_H-M   'P 1'
#
loop_
_entity.id
_entity.type
_entity.pdbx_description
1 polymer ?
#
loop_
_entity_poly.entity_id
_entity_poly.type
_entity_poly.pdbx_seq_one_letter_code
_entity_poly.pdbx_strand_id
1 'polypeptide(L)'
;MPDFSNEPIPELKNPKEIFHSGDLTLRIEGEVVPVVDVHLGQQQSIYFEHHILLWKHPNVRLGVKGLKGAAKRFFAGLQIFISEAHGPGNIAFSREAPGQIVVLQLERGQTVDVREHQFLLATSNIEYSFFFQRGLANLFFSRSGGLFIDRFIGQQQGGLLLIHGYGNVFEKYLAPGEVLDVEPGAWLWKDSSVKMETVTALQSSGGILGAIGVMLGGISFTLNRFIGPGRMALRKAETLVV
;
A
#
# COMPACT_ATOMS: atom_id res chain seq x y z
N MET A 1 26.32 19.23 13.50
CA MET A 1 24.87 18.98 13.68
C MET A 1 24.61 17.56 13.24
N PRO A 2 23.67 16.83 13.84
CA PRO A 2 23.28 15.51 13.35
C PRO A 2 22.77 15.62 11.90
N ASP A 3 23.12 14.61 11.07
CA ASP A 3 22.73 14.53 9.65
C ASP A 3 21.48 13.65 9.51
N PHE A 4 20.37 14.28 9.15
CA PHE A 4 19.06 13.65 8.96
C PHE A 4 18.73 13.42 7.48
N SER A 5 19.67 13.65 6.56
CA SER A 5 19.43 13.55 5.11
C SER A 5 19.07 12.14 4.64
N ASN A 6 19.38 11.12 5.46
CA ASN A 6 19.10 9.73 5.15
C ASN A 6 17.84 9.16 5.85
N GLU A 7 17.04 9.99 6.51
CA GLU A 7 15.80 9.55 7.17
C GLU A 7 14.59 9.54 6.23
N PRO A 8 13.54 8.74 6.51
CA PRO A 8 12.26 8.86 5.81
C PRO A 8 11.68 10.27 5.93
N ILE A 9 11.28 10.86 4.80
CA ILE A 9 10.79 12.22 4.72
C ILE A 9 9.26 12.20 4.87
N PRO A 10 8.67 12.96 5.81
CA PRO A 10 7.22 13.01 5.96
C PRO A 10 6.57 13.64 4.73
N GLU A 11 5.52 13.01 4.23
CA GLU A 11 4.56 13.72 3.38
C GLU A 11 3.75 14.65 4.27
N LEU A 12 3.82 15.96 4.00
CA LEU A 12 3.22 16.93 4.91
C LEU A 12 1.71 17.08 4.70
N LYS A 13 1.22 16.86 3.47
CA LYS A 13 -0.18 17.06 3.08
C LYS A 13 -0.54 16.18 1.89
N ASN A 14 -1.83 15.91 1.74
CA ASN A 14 -2.37 15.35 0.51
C ASN A 14 -1.99 16.21 -0.71
N PRO A 15 -1.69 15.59 -1.87
CA PRO A 15 -1.49 16.31 -3.11
C PRO A 15 -2.68 17.23 -3.41
N LYS A 16 -2.40 18.48 -3.79
CA LYS A 16 -3.42 19.49 -4.14
C LYS A 16 -3.62 19.65 -5.65
N GLU A 17 -2.84 18.95 -6.45
CA GLU A 17 -2.92 18.98 -7.90
C GLU A 17 -4.09 18.14 -8.43
N ILE A 18 -4.47 18.41 -9.68
CA ILE A 18 -5.42 17.60 -10.42
C ILE A 18 -4.61 16.62 -11.26
N PHE A 19 -4.89 15.33 -11.09
CA PHE A 19 -4.23 14.27 -11.86
C PHE A 19 -5.10 13.87 -13.04
N HIS A 20 -4.43 13.44 -14.10
CA HIS A 20 -5.05 13.08 -15.38
C HIS A 20 -4.64 11.67 -15.80
N SER A 21 -5.57 10.91 -16.37
CA SER A 21 -5.27 9.65 -17.05
C SER A 21 -6.30 9.39 -18.14
N GLY A 22 -5.89 9.48 -19.41
CA GLY A 22 -6.84 9.45 -20.53
C GLY A 22 -7.85 10.60 -20.43
N ASP A 23 -9.14 10.28 -20.47
CA ASP A 23 -10.26 11.23 -20.31
C ASP A 23 -10.76 11.35 -18.85
N LEU A 24 -10.07 10.72 -17.90
CA LEU A 24 -10.34 10.84 -16.46
C LEU A 24 -9.54 11.99 -15.85
N THR A 25 -10.16 12.70 -14.90
CA THR A 25 -9.48 13.61 -13.97
C THR A 25 -9.79 13.21 -12.54
N LEU A 26 -8.83 13.38 -11.64
CA LEU A 26 -9.03 13.15 -10.21
C LEU A 26 -8.36 14.22 -9.37
N ARG A 27 -8.90 14.45 -8.17
CA ARG A 27 -8.37 15.36 -7.16
C ARG A 27 -8.58 14.77 -5.77
N ILE A 28 -7.79 15.23 -4.82
CA ILE A 28 -7.92 14.82 -3.42
C ILE A 28 -8.39 16.01 -2.60
N GLU A 29 -9.48 15.81 -1.87
CA GLU A 29 -10.04 16.76 -0.92
C GLU A 29 -9.94 16.22 0.52
N GLY A 30 -10.23 17.07 1.50
CA GLY A 30 -10.15 16.72 2.91
C GLY A 30 -8.73 16.81 3.47
N GLU A 31 -8.62 17.30 4.71
CA GLU A 31 -7.32 17.45 5.39
C GLU A 31 -7.01 16.28 6.30
N VAL A 32 -8.00 15.83 7.09
CA VAL A 32 -7.83 14.75 8.08
C VAL A 32 -8.29 13.42 7.49
N VAL A 33 -9.53 13.35 7.02
CA VAL A 33 -10.11 12.19 6.36
C VAL A 33 -10.23 12.52 4.87
N PRO A 34 -9.34 11.99 4.02
CA PRO A 34 -9.29 12.39 2.62
C PRO A 34 -10.43 11.77 1.80
N VAL A 35 -10.86 12.53 0.79
CA VAL A 35 -11.82 12.11 -0.23
C VAL A 35 -11.15 12.20 -1.59
N VAL A 36 -11.20 11.11 -2.35
CA VAL A 36 -10.75 11.08 -3.73
C VAL A 36 -11.96 11.29 -4.64
N ASP A 37 -12.02 12.45 -5.28
CA ASP A 37 -13.03 12.75 -6.30
C ASP A 37 -12.49 12.42 -7.68
N VAL A 38 -13.28 11.67 -8.45
CA VAL A 38 -12.93 11.24 -9.80
C VAL A 38 -14.04 11.66 -10.76
N HIS A 39 -13.67 12.38 -11.81
CA HIS A 39 -14.50 12.57 -12.99
C HIS A 39 -14.17 11.49 -14.02
N LEU A 40 -15.10 10.56 -14.25
CA LEU A 40 -14.97 9.52 -15.25
C LEU A 40 -15.51 10.02 -16.60
N GLY A 41 -14.66 9.95 -17.62
CA GLY A 41 -15.08 10.03 -19.01
C GLY A 41 -15.72 8.73 -19.50
N GLN A 42 -15.64 8.45 -20.80
CA GLN A 42 -16.21 7.26 -21.43
C GLN A 42 -15.16 6.20 -21.76
N GLN A 43 -13.88 6.57 -21.85
CA GLN A 43 -12.80 5.69 -22.31
C GLN A 43 -12.07 5.02 -21.14
N GLN A 44 -11.65 5.82 -20.16
CA GLN A 44 -10.90 5.34 -19.01
C GLN A 44 -11.84 4.95 -17.87
N SER A 45 -11.72 3.70 -17.41
CA SER A 45 -12.40 3.21 -16.20
C SER A 45 -11.42 3.09 -15.05
N ILE A 46 -11.95 2.91 -13.84
CA ILE A 46 -11.18 2.63 -12.64
C ILE A 46 -11.66 1.32 -12.00
N TYR A 47 -10.77 0.71 -11.22
CA TYR A 47 -11.11 -0.34 -10.28
C TYR A 47 -10.64 0.02 -8.88
N PHE A 48 -11.33 -0.45 -7.86
CA PHE A 48 -11.16 0.02 -6.49
C PHE A 48 -11.48 -1.06 -5.45
N GLU A 49 -10.97 -0.90 -4.23
CA GLU A 49 -11.29 -1.79 -3.10
C GLU A 49 -12.80 -1.74 -2.80
N HIS A 50 -13.37 -2.84 -2.34
CA HIS A 50 -14.76 -2.86 -1.92
C HIS A 50 -14.98 -2.03 -0.62
N HIS A 51 -16.17 -1.43 -0.46
CA HIS A 51 -16.63 -0.65 0.71
C HIS A 51 -16.08 0.77 0.93
N ILE A 52 -15.38 1.37 -0.04
CA ILE A 52 -14.86 2.75 0.09
C ILE A 52 -15.64 3.79 -0.74
N LEU A 53 -16.73 3.37 -1.41
CA LEU A 53 -17.56 4.26 -2.22
C LEU A 53 -18.31 5.24 -1.32
N LEU A 54 -18.06 6.54 -1.50
CA LEU A 54 -18.74 7.59 -0.75
C LEU A 54 -20.03 8.03 -1.48
N TRP A 55 -19.91 8.42 -2.75
CA TRP A 55 -21.06 8.77 -3.59
C TRP A 55 -20.73 8.60 -5.08
N LYS A 56 -21.76 8.55 -5.92
CA LYS A 56 -21.60 8.58 -7.39
C LYS A 56 -22.78 9.29 -8.07
N HIS A 57 -22.54 9.86 -9.24
CA HIS A 57 -23.62 10.24 -10.15
C HIS A 57 -24.40 8.99 -10.62
N PRO A 58 -25.71 9.10 -10.89
CA PRO A 58 -26.52 7.96 -11.33
C PRO A 58 -25.98 7.26 -12.58
N ASN A 59 -25.43 8.02 -13.54
CA ASN A 59 -24.92 7.51 -14.82
C ASN A 59 -23.60 6.71 -14.69
N VAL A 60 -22.90 6.80 -13.56
CA VAL A 60 -21.72 5.96 -13.30
C VAL A 60 -22.18 4.54 -13.04
N ARG A 61 -21.74 3.61 -13.88
CA ARG A 61 -22.07 2.18 -13.82
C ARG A 61 -21.02 1.46 -12.97
N LEU A 62 -21.49 0.68 -12.00
CA LEU A 62 -20.64 -0.15 -11.16
C LEU A 62 -20.63 -1.59 -11.67
N GLY A 63 -19.49 -2.24 -11.53
CA GLY A 63 -19.28 -3.65 -11.87
C GLY A 63 -18.33 -4.33 -10.90
N VAL A 64 -17.98 -5.57 -11.22
CA VAL A 64 -17.01 -6.37 -10.47
C VAL A 64 -15.89 -6.79 -11.40
N LYS A 65 -14.64 -6.53 -11.00
CA LYS A 65 -13.45 -6.97 -11.72
C LYS A 65 -13.23 -8.45 -11.45
N GLY A 66 -13.21 -9.25 -12.52
CA GLY A 66 -12.80 -10.64 -12.43
C GLY A 66 -11.34 -10.77 -12.01
N LEU A 67 -11.08 -11.53 -10.94
CA LEU A 67 -9.73 -11.81 -10.46
C LEU A 67 -9.36 -13.29 -10.67
N LYS A 68 -8.26 -13.52 -11.40
CA LYS A 68 -7.64 -14.85 -11.46
C LYS A 68 -7.20 -15.25 -10.04
N GLY A 69 -7.68 -16.40 -9.56
CA GLY A 69 -7.36 -16.88 -8.20
C GLY A 69 -8.26 -16.32 -7.08
N ALA A 70 -9.39 -15.67 -7.39
CA ALA A 70 -10.35 -15.16 -6.40
C ALA A 70 -10.75 -16.18 -5.32
N ALA A 71 -10.99 -17.45 -5.71
CA ALA A 71 -11.31 -18.52 -4.77
C ALA A 71 -10.21 -18.75 -3.72
N LYS A 72 -8.93 -18.69 -4.11
CA LYS A 72 -7.79 -18.85 -3.19
C LYS A 72 -7.72 -17.71 -2.18
N ARG A 73 -8.09 -16.48 -2.58
CA ARG A 73 -8.19 -15.31 -1.67
C ARG A 73 -9.32 -15.50 -0.66
N PHE A 74 -10.48 -15.98 -1.10
CA PHE A 74 -11.61 -16.25 -0.21
C PHE A 74 -11.23 -17.22 0.91
N PHE A 75 -10.64 -18.36 0.56
CA PHE A 75 -10.19 -19.36 1.54
C PHE A 75 -9.05 -18.86 2.44
N ALA A 76 -8.33 -17.81 2.04
CA ALA A 76 -7.30 -17.17 2.85
C ALA A 76 -7.82 -15.99 3.70
N GLY A 77 -9.12 -15.70 3.68
CA GLY A 77 -9.74 -14.62 4.46
C GLY A 77 -9.46 -13.21 3.92
N LEU A 78 -8.96 -13.09 2.69
CA LEU A 78 -8.66 -11.80 2.06
C LEU A 78 -9.90 -11.23 1.37
N GLN A 79 -9.94 -9.91 1.16
CA GLN A 79 -10.93 -9.28 0.28
C GLN A 79 -10.82 -9.87 -1.14
N ILE A 80 -11.96 -10.33 -1.68
CA ILE A 80 -12.04 -11.12 -2.93
C ILE A 80 -12.58 -10.29 -4.10
N PHE A 81 -13.31 -9.21 -3.80
CA PHE A 81 -13.98 -8.41 -4.82
C PHE A 81 -13.26 -7.08 -5.00
N ILE A 82 -12.82 -6.84 -6.22
CA ILE A 82 -12.45 -5.50 -6.68
C ILE A 82 -13.64 -5.00 -7.49
N SER A 83 -14.14 -3.82 -7.14
CA SER A 83 -15.23 -3.17 -7.87
C SER A 83 -14.67 -2.38 -9.04
N GLU A 84 -15.45 -2.22 -10.11
CA GLU A 84 -15.13 -1.36 -11.25
C GLU A 84 -16.16 -0.25 -11.39
N ALA A 85 -15.73 0.91 -11.87
CA ALA A 85 -16.60 2.02 -12.20
C ALA A 85 -16.34 2.51 -13.63
N HIS A 86 -17.42 2.65 -14.39
CA HIS A 86 -17.42 3.17 -15.76
C HIS A 86 -18.27 4.42 -15.83
N GLY A 87 -17.75 5.46 -16.47
CA GLY A 87 -18.47 6.70 -16.67
C GLY A 87 -19.52 6.63 -17.80
N PRO A 88 -20.06 7.80 -18.18
CA PRO A 88 -19.63 9.13 -17.72
C PRO A 88 -20.20 9.53 -16.36
N GLY A 89 -19.46 10.35 -15.60
CA GLY A 89 -19.94 11.03 -14.41
C GLY A 89 -18.94 11.05 -13.25
N ASN A 90 -19.31 11.75 -12.18
CA ASN A 90 -18.45 11.86 -11.01
C ASN A 90 -18.71 10.71 -10.03
N ILE A 91 -17.64 10.29 -9.35
CA ILE A 91 -17.65 9.28 -8.29
C ILE A 91 -16.60 9.67 -7.26
N ALA A 92 -16.91 9.45 -5.98
CA ALA A 92 -16.01 9.78 -4.89
C ALA A 92 -15.79 8.59 -3.96
N PHE A 93 -14.58 8.53 -3.42
CA PHE A 93 -14.15 7.47 -2.53
C PHE A 93 -13.53 8.05 -1.26
N SER A 94 -13.81 7.43 -0.13
CA SER A 94 -13.16 7.77 1.13
C SER A 94 -13.12 6.55 2.02
N ARG A 95 -12.06 6.41 2.81
CA ARG A 95 -12.06 5.50 3.95
C ARG A 95 -12.49 6.31 5.16
N GLU A 96 -13.25 5.69 6.06
CA GLU A 96 -13.62 6.28 7.35
C GLU A 96 -12.43 6.29 8.33
N ALA A 97 -11.31 6.89 7.91
CA ALA A 97 -10.08 6.93 8.71
C ALA A 97 -9.21 8.14 8.36
N PRO A 98 -8.55 8.75 9.38
CA PRO A 98 -7.53 9.75 9.15
C PRO A 98 -6.33 9.19 8.37
N GLY A 99 -5.83 9.97 7.42
CA GLY A 99 -4.66 9.55 6.65
C GLY A 99 -4.34 10.43 5.47
N GLN A 100 -3.43 9.92 4.64
CA GLN A 100 -2.96 10.56 3.42
C GLN A 100 -3.19 9.65 2.21
N ILE A 101 -3.48 10.26 1.07
CA ILE A 101 -3.60 9.58 -0.22
C ILE A 101 -2.28 9.74 -0.97
N VAL A 102 -1.61 8.62 -1.17
CA VAL A 102 -0.44 8.55 -2.05
C VAL A 102 -0.93 8.31 -3.47
N VAL A 103 -0.51 9.15 -4.41
CA VAL A 103 -0.79 9.00 -5.84
C VAL A 103 0.48 8.61 -6.56
N LEU A 104 0.51 7.38 -7.08
CA LEU A 104 1.63 6.87 -7.88
C LEU A 104 1.24 6.86 -9.36
N GLN A 105 1.99 7.62 -10.16
CA GLN A 105 1.95 7.48 -11.61
C GLN A 105 2.89 6.36 -12.02
N LEU A 106 2.34 5.26 -12.55
CA LEU A 106 3.11 4.11 -13.01
C LEU A 106 3.26 4.18 -14.53
N GLU A 107 4.48 4.30 -15.00
CA GLU A 107 4.83 4.16 -16.42
C GLU A 107 4.77 2.70 -16.87
N ARG A 108 4.83 2.48 -18.19
CA ARG A 108 4.86 1.13 -18.76
C ARG A 108 5.96 0.27 -18.13
N GLY A 109 5.55 -0.86 -17.55
CA GLY A 109 6.43 -1.85 -16.94
C GLY A 109 6.89 -1.49 -15.52
N GLN A 110 6.63 -0.27 -15.02
CA GLN A 110 6.88 0.04 -13.62
C GLN A 110 5.99 -0.82 -12.74
N THR A 111 6.59 -1.39 -11.69
CA THR A 111 5.93 -2.33 -10.81
C THR A 111 6.08 -1.87 -9.36
N VAL A 112 4.95 -1.78 -8.68
CA VAL A 112 4.87 -1.43 -7.26
C VAL A 112 4.19 -2.55 -6.50
N ASP A 113 4.77 -2.89 -5.35
CA ASP A 113 4.22 -3.82 -4.38
C ASP A 113 3.61 -3.02 -3.23
N VAL A 114 2.33 -3.26 -2.95
CA VAL A 114 1.55 -2.58 -1.92
C VAL A 114 1.15 -3.60 -0.86
N ARG A 115 1.23 -3.18 0.40
CA ARG A 115 0.76 -4.02 1.50
C ARG A 115 -0.75 -4.25 1.41
N GLU A 116 -1.19 -5.46 1.77
CA GLU A 116 -2.62 -5.78 1.84
C GLU A 116 -3.42 -4.71 2.61
N HIS A 117 -4.65 -4.46 2.14
CA HIS A 117 -5.61 -3.52 2.73
C HIS A 117 -5.21 -2.04 2.70
N GLN A 118 -4.21 -1.65 1.89
CA GLN A 118 -3.84 -0.23 1.69
C GLN A 118 -4.28 0.31 0.32
N PHE A 119 -4.56 -0.57 -0.64
CA PHE A 119 -5.04 -0.19 -1.98
C PHE A 119 -6.35 0.59 -1.91
N LEU A 120 -6.47 1.68 -2.66
CA LEU A 120 -7.70 2.47 -2.74
C LEU A 120 -8.35 2.32 -4.12
N LEU A 121 -7.71 2.84 -5.17
CA LEU A 121 -8.18 2.71 -6.54
C LEU A 121 -7.02 2.74 -7.53
N ALA A 122 -7.26 2.24 -8.73
CA ALA A 122 -6.34 2.40 -9.85
C ALA A 122 -7.10 2.54 -11.17
N THR A 123 -6.48 3.20 -12.15
CA THR A 123 -6.99 3.26 -13.52
C THR A 123 -6.87 1.89 -14.19
N SER A 124 -7.78 1.57 -15.11
CA SER A 124 -7.88 0.23 -15.73
C SER A 124 -6.67 -0.20 -16.57
N ASN A 125 -5.76 0.74 -16.89
CA ASN A 125 -4.45 0.51 -17.51
C ASN A 125 -3.35 0.14 -16.50
N ILE A 126 -3.67 -0.01 -15.22
CA ILE A 126 -2.80 -0.66 -14.23
C ILE A 126 -3.24 -2.11 -14.08
N GLU A 127 -2.35 -3.05 -14.36
CA GLU A 127 -2.59 -4.47 -14.08
C GLU A 127 -2.46 -4.75 -12.59
N TYR A 128 -3.41 -5.52 -12.06
CA TYR A 128 -3.42 -5.96 -10.67
C TYR A 128 -3.19 -7.47 -10.58
N SER A 129 -2.29 -7.86 -9.67
CA SER A 129 -2.06 -9.23 -9.24
C SER A 129 -1.73 -9.25 -7.75
N PHE A 130 -1.47 -10.42 -7.18
CA PHE A 130 -1.04 -10.53 -5.79
C PHE A 130 -0.14 -11.76 -5.62
N PHE A 131 0.68 -11.77 -4.59
CA PHE A 131 1.49 -12.92 -4.22
C PHE A 131 1.60 -13.06 -2.69
N PHE A 132 1.90 -14.28 -2.24
CA PHE A 132 2.07 -14.56 -0.82
C PHE A 132 3.56 -14.56 -0.47
N GLN A 133 3.97 -13.63 0.39
CA GLN A 133 5.33 -13.56 0.90
C GLN A 133 5.45 -14.45 2.13
N ARG A 134 6.13 -15.58 1.96
CA ARG A 134 6.43 -16.54 3.04
C ARG A 134 7.53 -16.00 3.96
N GLY A 135 7.59 -16.50 5.18
CA GLY A 135 8.65 -16.15 6.14
C GLY A 135 8.39 -14.87 6.94
N LEU A 136 7.30 -14.14 6.64
CA LEU A 136 6.72 -13.11 7.53
C LEU A 136 5.83 -13.73 8.63
N ALA A 137 5.88 -15.06 8.77
CA ALA A 137 5.07 -15.92 9.63
C ALA A 137 5.25 -15.72 11.13
N ASN A 138 6.44 -15.30 11.56
CA ASN A 138 6.82 -15.25 12.97
C ASN A 138 6.26 -14.02 13.69
N LEU A 139 5.47 -13.22 12.96
CA LEU A 139 4.68 -12.14 13.52
C LEU A 139 3.47 -12.78 14.18
N PHE A 140 3.42 -12.75 15.51
CA PHE A 140 2.32 -13.24 16.35
C PHE A 140 0.91 -12.74 15.93
N PHE A 141 0.81 -11.86 14.94
CA PHE A 141 -0.42 -11.29 14.37
C PHE A 141 -0.88 -11.90 13.04
N SER A 142 -0.02 -12.62 12.28
CA SER A 142 -0.45 -13.28 11.05
C SER A 142 -0.70 -14.77 11.28
N ARG A 143 -1.95 -15.14 11.52
CA ARG A 143 -2.40 -16.54 11.68
C ARG A 143 -2.09 -17.43 10.46
N SER A 144 -1.63 -16.85 9.34
CA SER A 144 -1.44 -17.53 8.04
C SER A 144 0.01 -17.84 7.68
N GLY A 145 1.00 -17.44 8.49
CA GLY A 145 2.40 -17.75 8.23
C GLY A 145 3.06 -16.89 7.13
N GLY A 146 2.52 -15.72 6.85
CA GLY A 146 3.06 -14.77 5.86
C GLY A 146 2.16 -13.57 5.64
N LEU A 147 2.39 -12.85 4.55
CA LEU A 147 1.63 -11.65 4.18
C LEU A 147 1.23 -11.73 2.70
N PHE A 148 -0.01 -11.37 2.37
CA PHE A 148 -0.35 -11.14 0.98
C PHE A 148 0.07 -9.73 0.57
N ILE A 149 0.69 -9.65 -0.60
CA ILE A 149 1.17 -8.41 -1.18
C ILE A 149 0.45 -8.23 -2.50
N ASP A 150 -0.19 -7.07 -2.64
CA ASP A 150 -0.84 -6.66 -3.87
C ASP A 150 0.22 -6.06 -4.80
N ARG A 151 0.21 -6.46 -6.07
CA ARG A 151 1.18 -6.03 -7.07
C ARG A 151 0.47 -5.32 -8.21
N PHE A 152 0.98 -4.14 -8.53
CA PHE A 152 0.47 -3.27 -9.57
C PHE A 152 1.53 -3.03 -10.65
N ILE A 153 1.16 -3.17 -11.92
CA ILE A 153 2.07 -3.01 -13.05
C ILE A 153 1.46 -2.04 -14.07
N GLY A 154 2.17 -0.95 -14.39
CA GLY A 154 1.76 -0.04 -15.44
C GLY A 154 1.76 -0.72 -16.81
N GLN A 155 0.63 -0.67 -17.53
CA GLN A 155 0.53 -1.22 -18.89
C GLN A 155 1.02 -0.19 -19.92
N GLN A 156 0.70 -0.40 -21.20
CA GLN A 156 1.22 0.37 -22.33
C GLN A 156 1.04 1.89 -22.20
N GLN A 157 -0.05 2.35 -21.59
CA GLN A 157 -0.37 3.78 -21.43
C GLN A 157 0.05 4.35 -20.07
N GLY A 158 0.75 3.58 -19.24
CA GLY A 158 0.93 3.90 -17.82
C GLY A 158 -0.41 3.94 -17.09
N GLY A 159 -0.49 4.60 -15.93
CA GLY A 159 -1.74 4.81 -15.20
C GLY A 159 -1.52 5.38 -13.80
N LEU A 160 -2.61 5.56 -13.06
CA LEU A 160 -2.60 6.06 -11.68
C LEU A 160 -2.98 4.93 -10.73
N LEU A 161 -2.21 4.81 -9.64
CA LEU A 161 -2.47 3.95 -8.50
C LEU A 161 -2.57 4.81 -7.25
N LEU A 162 -3.66 4.68 -6.51
CA LEU A 162 -3.91 5.40 -5.28
C LEU A 162 -3.92 4.45 -4.09
N ILE A 163 -3.23 4.87 -3.03
CA ILE A 163 -3.02 4.10 -1.81
C ILE A 163 -3.43 4.98 -0.62
N HIS A 164 -4.17 4.42 0.33
CA HIS A 164 -4.49 5.10 1.57
C HIS A 164 -3.45 4.76 2.63
N GLY A 165 -2.63 5.73 3.00
CA GLY A 165 -1.74 5.64 4.15
C GLY A 165 -2.45 6.11 5.41
N TYR A 166 -2.82 5.19 6.29
CA TYR A 166 -3.42 5.53 7.59
C TYR A 166 -2.44 6.36 8.45
N GLY A 167 -2.93 7.50 8.94
CA GLY A 167 -2.11 8.50 9.62
C GLY A 167 -1.10 9.19 8.70
N ASN A 168 0.14 9.36 9.16
CA ASN A 168 1.18 10.03 8.38
C ASN A 168 1.93 9.03 7.51
N VAL A 169 2.24 9.45 6.28
CA VAL A 169 3.07 8.74 5.32
C VAL A 169 4.47 9.35 5.29
N PHE A 170 5.48 8.49 5.19
CA PHE A 170 6.87 8.89 5.06
C PHE A 170 7.50 8.16 3.88
N GLU A 171 8.07 8.89 2.93
CA GLU A 171 8.74 8.30 1.77
C GLU A 171 10.25 8.26 1.96
N LYS A 172 10.87 7.20 1.43
CA LYS A 172 12.33 7.07 1.39
C LYS A 172 12.76 6.39 0.09
N TYR A 173 13.76 6.98 -0.56
CA TYR A 173 14.55 6.28 -1.56
C TYR A 173 15.69 5.53 -0.85
N LEU A 174 15.79 4.22 -1.10
CA LEU A 174 16.94 3.42 -0.71
C LEU A 174 17.93 3.37 -1.88
N ALA A 175 19.16 3.79 -1.63
CA ALA A 175 20.26 3.62 -2.58
C ALA A 175 20.58 2.11 -2.79
N PRO A 176 21.31 1.73 -3.85
CA PRO A 176 21.71 0.34 -4.06
C PRO A 176 22.44 -0.25 -2.83
N GLY A 177 21.89 -1.32 -2.26
CA GLY A 177 22.45 -1.98 -1.06
C GLY A 177 22.17 -1.26 0.26
N GLU A 178 21.53 -0.09 0.25
CA GLU A 178 21.08 0.58 1.47
C GLU A 178 20.01 -0.26 2.16
N VAL A 179 20.08 -0.32 3.50
CA VAL A 179 19.22 -1.16 4.33
C VAL A 179 18.41 -0.31 5.29
N LEU A 180 17.12 -0.65 5.44
CA LEU A 180 16.25 -0.09 6.46
C LEU A 180 15.44 -1.21 7.12
N ASP A 181 15.57 -1.36 8.43
CA ASP A 181 14.76 -2.29 9.22
C ASP A 181 13.51 -1.56 9.73
N VAL A 182 12.33 -2.13 9.47
CA VAL A 182 11.03 -1.48 9.64
C VAL A 182 10.09 -2.39 10.42
N GLU A 183 9.29 -1.82 11.32
CA GLU A 183 8.22 -2.55 11.99
C GLU A 183 7.30 -3.21 10.92
N PRO A 184 6.98 -4.50 11.02
CA PRO A 184 6.28 -5.20 9.92
C PRO A 184 4.92 -4.60 9.56
N GLY A 185 4.28 -3.94 10.54
CA GLY A 185 3.04 -3.21 10.41
C GLY A 185 3.18 -1.75 9.94
N ALA A 186 4.37 -1.26 9.65
CA ALA A 186 4.62 0.14 9.32
C ALA A 186 4.91 0.42 7.85
N TRP A 187 5.19 -0.56 7.00
CA TRP A 187 5.38 -0.29 5.57
C TRP A 187 4.04 -0.17 4.83
N LEU A 188 4.03 0.65 3.78
CA LEU A 188 2.85 0.98 2.97
C LEU A 188 2.98 0.42 1.54
N TRP A 189 4.01 0.85 0.82
CA TRP A 189 4.33 0.39 -0.53
C TRP A 189 5.84 0.41 -0.77
N LYS A 190 6.30 -0.33 -1.79
CA LYS A 190 7.69 -0.29 -2.27
C LYS A 190 7.75 -0.50 -3.78
N ASP A 191 8.77 0.07 -4.43
CA ASP A 191 9.15 -0.35 -5.77
C ASP A 191 9.50 -1.86 -5.74
N SER A 192 9.24 -2.58 -6.83
CA SER A 192 9.50 -4.02 -6.90
C SER A 192 10.99 -4.38 -6.75
N SER A 193 11.89 -3.44 -7.05
CA SER A 193 13.34 -3.57 -6.92
C SER A 193 13.82 -3.58 -5.46
N VAL A 194 13.04 -3.01 -4.53
CA VAL A 194 13.35 -3.06 -3.10
C VAL A 194 13.05 -4.47 -2.59
N LYS A 195 14.08 -5.16 -2.11
CA LYS A 195 13.93 -6.49 -1.51
C LYS A 195 13.40 -6.35 -0.10
N MET A 196 12.64 -7.35 0.35
CA MET A 196 12.09 -7.41 1.70
C MET A 196 12.31 -8.80 2.29
N GLU A 197 12.85 -8.86 3.51
CA GLU A 197 13.03 -10.09 4.27
C GLU A 197 12.69 -9.88 5.76
N THR A 198 12.32 -10.95 6.47
CA THR A 198 12.05 -10.88 7.90
C THR A 198 13.35 -11.07 8.68
N VAL A 199 13.64 -10.18 9.63
CA VAL A 199 14.78 -10.29 10.54
C VAL A 199 14.30 -10.28 11.99
N THR A 200 14.96 -11.07 12.83
CA THR A 200 14.73 -11.06 14.29
C THR A 200 15.90 -10.34 14.94
N ALA A 201 15.65 -9.18 15.52
CA ALA A 201 16.61 -8.45 16.34
C ALA A 201 16.42 -8.89 17.80
N LEU A 202 17.48 -9.46 18.37
CA LEU A 202 17.49 -9.87 19.78
C LEU A 202 18.01 -8.74 20.65
N GLN A 203 17.34 -8.48 21.76
CA GLN A 203 17.81 -7.50 22.75
C GLN A 203 18.94 -8.08 23.64
N SER A 204 19.29 -9.35 23.48
CA SER A 204 20.32 -10.04 24.27
C SER A 204 21.67 -10.09 23.56
N SER A 205 22.75 -9.84 24.30
CA SER A 205 24.15 -10.02 23.90
C SER A 205 24.34 -11.28 23.04
N GLY A 206 24.94 -11.13 21.85
CA GLY A 206 25.14 -12.23 20.91
C GLY A 206 25.86 -13.44 21.52
N GLY A 207 25.63 -14.63 20.93
CA GLY A 207 26.20 -15.90 21.37
C GLY A 207 25.20 -16.81 22.10
N ILE A 208 25.70 -17.91 22.68
CA ILE A 208 24.90 -18.94 23.37
C ILE A 208 24.07 -18.33 24.51
N LEU A 209 24.58 -17.31 25.21
CA LEU A 209 23.88 -16.62 26.28
C LEU A 209 22.67 -15.83 25.77
N GLY A 210 22.74 -15.23 24.57
CA GLY A 210 21.60 -14.59 23.93
C GLY A 210 20.53 -15.59 23.51
N ALA A 211 20.93 -16.74 22.96
CA ALA A 211 20.00 -17.81 22.60
C ALA A 211 19.26 -18.38 23.83
N ILE A 212 19.95 -18.55 24.96
CA ILE A 212 19.35 -18.95 26.25
C ILE A 212 18.40 -17.85 26.76
N GLY A 213 18.81 -16.57 26.66
CA GLY A 213 17.97 -15.44 27.04
C GLY A 213 16.64 -15.41 26.31
N VAL A 214 16.62 -15.69 25.00
CA VAL A 214 15.39 -15.78 24.19
C VAL A 214 14.52 -16.97 24.60
N MET A 215 15.12 -18.14 24.87
CA MET A 215 14.38 -19.31 25.36
C MET A 215 13.76 -19.09 26.75
N LEU A 216 14.35 -18.23 27.57
CA LEU A 216 13.88 -17.90 28.92
C LEU A 216 12.92 -16.70 28.96
N GLY A 217 12.36 -16.29 27.82
CA GLY A 217 11.39 -15.19 27.76
C GLY A 217 12.00 -13.81 27.50
N GLY A 218 13.21 -13.75 26.94
CA GLY A 218 13.85 -12.53 26.48
C GLY A 218 13.06 -11.83 25.37
N ILE A 219 13.12 -10.51 25.35
CA ILE A 219 12.41 -9.66 24.38
C ILE A 219 13.11 -9.77 23.02
N SER A 220 12.35 -10.15 21.99
CA SER A 220 12.79 -10.12 20.60
C SER A 220 11.91 -9.18 19.77
N PHE A 221 12.53 -8.44 18.86
CA PHE A 221 11.83 -7.60 17.90
C PHE A 221 11.88 -8.29 16.53
N THR A 222 10.72 -8.54 15.94
CA THR A 222 10.64 -8.97 14.54
C THR A 222 10.44 -7.75 13.65
N LEU A 223 11.31 -7.58 12.67
CA LEU A 223 11.33 -6.46 11.74
C LEU A 223 11.33 -6.97 10.30
N ASN A 224 10.88 -6.12 9.37
CA ASN A 224 11.06 -6.29 7.94
C ASN A 224 12.26 -5.47 7.49
N ARG A 225 13.28 -6.15 6.96
CA ARG A 225 14.45 -5.53 6.36
C ARG A 225 14.18 -5.21 4.90
N PHE A 226 14.30 -3.94 4.54
CA PHE A 226 14.21 -3.45 3.17
C PHE A 226 15.60 -3.17 2.63
N ILE A 227 15.90 -3.62 1.41
CA ILE A 227 17.21 -3.48 0.78
C ILE A 227 17.03 -2.87 -0.61
N GLY A 228 17.65 -1.71 -0.84
CA GLY A 228 17.55 -0.98 -2.10
C GLY A 228 18.26 -1.66 -3.29
N PRO A 229 18.08 -1.12 -4.51
CA PRO A 229 17.59 0.23 -4.76
C PRO A 229 16.08 0.35 -4.93
N GLY A 230 15.54 1.54 -4.66
CA GLY A 230 14.17 1.92 -5.02
C GLY A 230 13.48 2.71 -3.92
N ARG A 231 12.29 3.23 -4.25
CA ARG A 231 11.45 3.95 -3.30
C ARG A 231 10.65 3.00 -2.44
N MET A 232 10.34 3.44 -1.24
CA MET A 232 9.36 2.84 -0.38
C MET A 232 8.68 3.91 0.47
N ALA A 233 7.47 3.61 0.94
CA ALA A 233 6.80 4.44 1.91
C ALA A 233 6.45 3.65 3.18
N LEU A 234 6.51 4.37 4.28
CA LEU A 234 6.10 3.96 5.61
C LEU A 234 4.81 4.69 5.98
N ARG A 235 4.04 4.11 6.89
CA ARG A 235 2.90 4.73 7.53
C ARG A 235 2.93 4.52 9.04
N LYS A 236 2.37 5.47 9.79
CA LYS A 236 2.03 5.27 11.19
C LYS A 236 0.56 5.55 11.40
N ALA A 237 -0.21 4.49 11.64
CA ALA A 237 -1.59 4.62 12.07
C ALA A 237 -1.59 5.02 13.56
N GLU A 238 -2.26 6.12 13.90
CA GLU A 238 -2.75 6.29 15.27
C GLU A 238 -3.90 5.31 15.47
N THR A 239 -3.72 4.33 16.36
CA THR A 239 -4.88 3.60 16.86
C THR A 239 -5.65 4.56 17.76
N LEU A 240 -6.69 5.18 17.22
CA LEU A 240 -7.74 5.75 18.06
C LEU A 240 -8.44 4.56 18.73
N VAL A 241 -8.08 4.32 19.98
CA VAL A 241 -8.89 3.48 20.86
C VAL A 241 -10.15 4.31 21.12
N VAL A 242 -11.24 3.97 20.44
CA VAL A 242 -12.58 4.49 20.74
C VAL A 242 -13.27 3.53 21.69
#